data_AF-A0A8H6QFQ5-F1
#
_entry.id   AF-A0A8H6QFQ5-F1
#
_cell.length_a   1.000
_cell.length_b   1.000
_cell.length_c   1.000
_cell.angle_alpha   90.00
_cell.angle_beta   90.00
_cell.angle_gamma   90.00
#
_symmetry.space_group_name_H-M   'P 1'
#
loop_
_entity.id
_entity.type
_entity.pdbx_description
1 polymer ?
#
loop_
_entity_poly.entity_id
_entity_poly.type
_entity_poly.pdbx_seq_one_letter_code
_entity_poly.pdbx_strand_id
1 'polypeptide(L)'
;MMSSPINNLPSEVLFFILDYVRQPSSVSLSSHSSILSCLLCCKAWYTVTLPMIYRDIVLRIHNLKCFTDQFLQTSSRHNHVLQLIQSLTISLNPKDYRTPPGPIAERNEKIKNQSFLPLEKFPSILIRMTHLTTLSIIIAGGGRYDLHKDMIGSILAALPESCINLELDLDPVNIESKGPGSAHICEMISPHLSRLHHLRLEIGTICPALFGDHFAIDGSLQRENCPPLSHYYYPALQTFIINCNFWGSALTCNINGATAASEALPPARVALVQCQRHLFLRGSFPRIQRLWLLDGQLNDNNDESVYAAWNRRDIVNNKTWAIPWVDVKGPTPMSFYSVIRTPEGRELVTPSQYRLVFAEDQTWKETTLGSRFPAAVLADRGDFIIRNPPALSVSEYRFLYKGSCLTWRHEQITGRKLLWATEREGLVDRSPLHEITPPGWRRGIGYEGAICGFYPDNGSTGS
;
A
#
# COMPACT_ATOMS: atom_id res chain seq x y z
N MET A 1 -50.21 -24.29 9.17
CA MET A 1 -49.07 -24.42 8.24
C MET A 1 -47.88 -24.86 9.06
N MET A 2 -47.29 -26.03 8.77
CA MET A 2 -46.06 -26.47 9.45
C MET A 2 -44.92 -25.54 9.02
N SER A 3 -44.18 -24.98 9.97
CA SER A 3 -42.98 -24.21 9.66
C SER A 3 -41.99 -25.12 8.92
N SER A 4 -41.40 -24.60 7.83
CA SER A 4 -40.35 -25.34 7.11
C SER A 4 -39.25 -25.73 8.10
N PRO A 5 -38.77 -26.99 8.08
CA PRO A 5 -37.71 -27.45 8.99
C PRO A 5 -36.43 -26.62 8.87
N ILE A 6 -36.22 -25.92 7.75
CA ILE A 6 -35.08 -25.02 7.54
C ILE A 6 -35.07 -23.82 8.49
N ASN A 7 -36.24 -23.42 9.02
CA ASN A 7 -36.36 -22.31 9.96
C ASN A 7 -35.96 -22.69 11.39
N ASN A 8 -35.75 -23.99 11.65
CA ASN A 8 -35.34 -24.52 12.95
C ASN A 8 -33.85 -24.87 12.99
N LEU A 9 -33.07 -24.51 11.95
CA LEU A 9 -31.63 -24.72 11.96
C LEU A 9 -30.95 -23.84 13.02
N PRO A 10 -29.94 -24.34 13.74
CA PRO A 10 -29.07 -23.51 14.56
C PRO A 10 -28.41 -22.40 13.74
N SER A 11 -28.18 -21.25 14.36
CA SER A 11 -27.60 -20.06 13.70
C SER A 11 -26.23 -20.36 13.07
N GLU A 12 -25.46 -21.26 13.67
CA GLU A 12 -24.14 -21.70 13.21
C GLU A 12 -24.25 -22.47 11.88
N VAL A 13 -25.22 -23.39 11.79
CA VAL A 13 -25.47 -24.15 10.55
C VAL A 13 -25.96 -23.23 9.45
N LEU A 14 -26.86 -22.29 9.80
CA LEU A 14 -27.36 -21.29 8.86
C LEU A 14 -26.23 -20.39 8.37
N PHE A 15 -25.32 -19.97 9.25
CA PHE A 15 -24.13 -19.19 8.88
C PHE A 15 -23.27 -19.94 7.86
N PHE A 16 -22.98 -21.23 8.06
CA PHE A 16 -22.21 -22.02 7.09
C PHE A 16 -22.88 -22.10 5.72
N ILE A 17 -24.21 -22.28 5.68
CA ILE A 17 -24.97 -22.29 4.43
C ILE A 17 -24.86 -20.93 3.73
N LEU A 18 -25.06 -19.84 4.47
CA LEU A 18 -25.00 -18.49 3.93
C LEU A 18 -23.59 -18.10 3.47
N ASP A 19 -22.56 -18.57 4.16
CA ASP A 19 -21.17 -18.33 3.77
C ASP A 19 -20.88 -19.01 2.44
N TYR A 20 -21.34 -20.26 2.29
CA TYR A 20 -21.25 -20.98 1.03
C TYR A 20 -22.00 -20.26 -0.11
N VAL A 21 -23.19 -19.71 0.15
CA VAL A 21 -23.96 -18.92 -0.83
C VAL A 21 -23.25 -17.61 -1.19
N ARG A 22 -22.58 -16.98 -0.22
CA ARG A 22 -21.85 -15.72 -0.41
C ARG A 22 -20.61 -15.90 -1.28
N GLN A 23 -19.94 -17.06 -1.18
CA GLN A 23 -18.70 -17.30 -1.90
C GLN A 23 -18.92 -17.15 -3.42
N PRO A 24 -18.10 -16.35 -4.12
CA PRO A 24 -18.20 -16.24 -5.57
C PRO A 24 -17.88 -17.60 -6.18
N SER A 25 -18.91 -18.25 -6.75
CA SER A 25 -18.68 -19.43 -7.59
C SER A 25 -17.90 -18.96 -8.82
N SER A 26 -16.83 -19.69 -9.18
CA SER A 26 -15.91 -19.35 -10.28
C SER A 26 -16.58 -19.19 -11.65
N VAL A 27 -17.88 -19.46 -11.75
CA VAL A 27 -18.66 -19.57 -12.99
C VAL A 27 -19.72 -18.46 -13.14
N SER A 28 -20.09 -17.70 -12.09
CA SER A 28 -21.16 -16.70 -12.20
C SER A 28 -21.00 -15.45 -11.33
N LEU A 29 -21.14 -14.28 -11.95
CA LEU A 29 -21.27 -12.97 -11.30
C LEU A 29 -22.59 -12.78 -10.52
N SER A 30 -23.52 -13.75 -10.58
CA SER A 30 -24.84 -13.66 -9.95
C SER A 30 -24.87 -13.95 -8.45
N SER A 31 -23.74 -14.37 -7.83
CA SER A 31 -23.70 -14.79 -6.42
C SER A 31 -24.15 -13.71 -5.43
N HIS A 32 -23.87 -12.44 -5.72
CA HIS A 32 -24.30 -11.32 -4.87
C HIS A 32 -25.83 -11.16 -4.79
N SER A 33 -26.55 -11.53 -5.85
CA SER A 33 -28.02 -11.49 -5.82
C SER A 33 -28.59 -12.55 -4.88
N SER A 34 -27.96 -13.72 -4.80
CA SER A 34 -28.45 -14.85 -4.01
C SER A 34 -28.39 -14.57 -2.51
N ILE A 35 -27.29 -13.99 -2.00
CA ILE A 35 -27.16 -13.66 -0.58
C ILE A 35 -28.09 -12.51 -0.16
N LEU A 36 -28.38 -11.57 -1.06
CA LEU A 36 -29.35 -10.51 -0.77
C LEU A 36 -30.78 -11.06 -0.68
N SER A 37 -31.13 -12.05 -1.50
CA SER A 37 -32.44 -12.73 -1.39
C SER A 37 -32.62 -13.45 -0.05
N CYS A 38 -31.53 -13.93 0.58
CA CYS A 38 -31.56 -14.56 1.91
C CYS A 38 -32.10 -13.62 3.00
N LEU A 39 -31.90 -12.30 2.88
CA LEU A 39 -32.46 -11.31 3.82
C LEU A 39 -33.99 -11.29 3.81
N LEU A 40 -34.62 -11.71 2.71
CA LEU A 40 -36.06 -11.66 2.52
C LEU A 40 -36.77 -12.96 2.95
N CYS A 41 -36.03 -14.01 3.32
CA CYS A 41 -36.60 -15.33 3.62
C CYS A 41 -37.41 -15.32 4.92
N CYS A 42 -36.76 -15.04 6.06
CA CYS A 42 -37.41 -14.95 7.37
C CYS A 42 -36.52 -14.20 8.38
N LYS A 43 -37.04 -13.95 9.60
CA LYS A 43 -36.31 -13.21 10.64
C LYS A 43 -34.97 -13.86 11.01
N ALA A 44 -34.91 -15.18 11.16
CA ALA A 44 -33.67 -15.89 11.48
C ALA A 44 -32.59 -15.68 10.40
N TRP A 45 -32.96 -15.85 9.12
CA TRP A 45 -32.07 -15.61 7.98
C TRP A 45 -31.64 -14.15 7.91
N TYR A 46 -32.56 -13.20 8.12
CA TYR A 46 -32.20 -11.78 8.19
C TYR A 46 -31.16 -11.50 9.28
N THR A 47 -31.38 -12.01 10.49
CA THR A 47 -30.48 -11.79 11.64
C THR A 47 -29.08 -12.36 11.42
N VAL A 48 -28.94 -13.52 10.78
CA VAL A 48 -27.63 -14.13 10.50
C VAL A 48 -26.97 -13.52 9.27
N THR A 49 -27.73 -13.24 8.20
CA THR A 49 -27.20 -12.75 6.92
C THR A 49 -26.76 -11.28 7.00
N LEU A 50 -27.50 -10.44 7.73
CA LEU A 50 -27.24 -9.00 7.74
C LEU A 50 -25.82 -8.65 8.24
N PRO A 51 -25.32 -9.19 9.36
CA PRO A 51 -23.93 -9.02 9.77
C PRO A 51 -22.94 -9.49 8.70
N MET A 52 -23.20 -10.59 8.01
CA MET A 52 -22.27 -11.10 6.98
C MET A 52 -22.08 -10.10 5.84
N ILE A 53 -23.17 -9.50 5.36
CA ILE A 53 -23.14 -8.53 4.26
C ILE A 53 -22.46 -7.23 4.69
N TYR A 54 -22.73 -6.76 5.90
CA TYR A 54 -22.24 -5.46 6.37
C TYR A 54 -20.93 -5.50 7.14
N ARG A 55 -20.40 -6.68 7.49
CA ARG A 55 -19.15 -6.81 8.25
C ARG A 55 -17.96 -6.16 7.54
N ASP A 56 -17.83 -6.43 6.24
CA ASP A 56 -16.68 -6.01 5.44
C ASP A 56 -17.18 -5.23 4.21
N ILE A 57 -17.08 -3.90 4.27
CA ILE A 57 -17.61 -3.00 3.25
C ILE A 57 -16.47 -2.50 2.34
N VAL A 58 -16.70 -2.59 1.03
CA VAL A 58 -15.81 -2.03 0.02
C VAL A 58 -16.55 -0.90 -0.71
N LEU A 59 -16.09 0.33 -0.49
CA LEU A 59 -16.58 1.51 -1.16
C LEU A 59 -15.68 1.83 -2.35
N ARG A 60 -16.30 1.96 -3.51
CA ARG A 60 -15.71 2.43 -4.76
C ARG A 60 -16.44 3.67 -5.22
N ILE A 61 -15.87 4.37 -6.19
CA ILE A 61 -16.43 5.62 -6.73
C ILE A 61 -17.92 5.49 -7.07
N HIS A 62 -18.33 4.38 -7.69
CA HIS A 62 -19.71 4.20 -8.15
C HIS A 62 -20.73 3.90 -7.04
N ASN A 63 -20.31 3.41 -5.86
CA ASN A 63 -21.23 3.11 -4.75
C ASN A 63 -21.06 4.04 -3.54
N LEU A 64 -19.96 4.81 -3.48
CA LEU A 64 -19.63 5.70 -2.37
C LEU A 64 -20.74 6.72 -2.11
N LYS A 65 -21.22 7.43 -3.14
CA LYS A 65 -22.30 8.42 -3.00
C LYS A 65 -23.58 7.80 -2.45
N CYS A 66 -23.97 6.64 -2.98
CA CYS A 66 -25.19 5.94 -2.53
C CYS A 66 -25.07 5.53 -1.06
N PHE A 67 -23.92 4.97 -0.68
CA PHE A 67 -23.62 4.65 0.70
C PHE A 67 -23.72 5.89 1.60
N THR A 68 -23.04 6.98 1.24
CA THR A 68 -23.06 8.18 2.08
C THR A 68 -24.46 8.77 2.21
N ASP A 69 -25.20 8.92 1.11
CA ASP A 69 -26.54 9.49 1.15
C ASP A 69 -27.49 8.66 2.00
N GLN A 70 -27.42 7.32 1.89
CA GLN A 70 -28.25 6.40 2.66
C GLN A 70 -28.04 6.57 4.18
N PHE A 71 -26.78 6.61 4.62
CA PHE A 71 -26.44 6.66 6.05
C PHE A 71 -26.44 8.07 6.66
N LEU A 72 -26.47 9.12 5.84
CA LEU A 72 -26.63 10.51 6.30
C LEU A 72 -28.09 10.89 6.54
N GLN A 73 -29.00 10.46 5.66
CA GLN A 73 -30.40 10.88 5.70
C GLN A 73 -31.23 10.17 6.78
N THR A 74 -30.75 9.04 7.31
CA THR A 74 -31.55 8.21 8.21
C THR A 74 -31.10 8.33 9.66
N SER A 75 -31.82 9.16 10.41
CA SER A 75 -31.44 9.62 11.76
C SER A 75 -31.48 8.56 12.88
N SER A 76 -31.88 7.30 12.60
CA SER A 76 -31.86 6.24 13.64
C SER A 76 -31.91 4.81 13.10
N ARG A 77 -32.72 4.55 12.06
CA ARG A 77 -33.04 3.18 11.63
C ARG A 77 -31.83 2.37 11.15
N HIS A 78 -30.79 3.00 10.61
CA HIS A 78 -29.62 2.31 10.07
C HIS A 78 -28.38 2.37 10.98
N ASN A 79 -28.48 2.97 12.18
CA ASN A 79 -27.33 3.04 13.10
C ASN A 79 -26.87 1.63 13.52
N HIS A 80 -27.80 0.70 13.72
CA HIS A 80 -27.46 -0.68 14.05
C HIS A 80 -26.64 -1.36 12.93
N VAL A 81 -26.84 -0.97 11.66
CA VAL A 81 -26.09 -1.53 10.52
C VAL A 81 -24.64 -1.01 10.52
N LEU A 82 -24.42 0.26 10.85
CA LEU A 82 -23.07 0.83 10.97
C LEU A 82 -22.25 0.16 12.07
N GLN A 83 -22.90 -0.33 13.12
CA GLN A 83 -22.29 -1.11 14.19
C GLN A 83 -21.88 -2.53 13.74
N LEU A 84 -22.41 -3.04 12.63
CA LEU A 84 -21.98 -4.33 12.08
C LEU A 84 -20.67 -4.24 11.32
N ILE A 85 -20.28 -3.03 10.87
CA ILE A 85 -19.08 -2.82 10.05
C ILE A 85 -17.83 -3.00 10.92
N GLN A 86 -17.02 -4.01 10.58
CA GLN A 86 -15.73 -4.31 11.21
C GLN A 86 -14.56 -3.95 10.31
N SER A 87 -14.76 -3.92 8.99
CA SER A 87 -13.75 -3.54 8.02
C SER A 87 -14.35 -2.64 6.96
N LEU A 88 -13.60 -1.60 6.62
CA LEU A 88 -13.96 -0.64 5.60
C LEU A 88 -12.77 -0.42 4.67
N THR A 89 -12.97 -0.65 3.39
CA THR A 89 -11.99 -0.35 2.34
C THR A 89 -12.60 0.66 1.39
N ILE A 90 -11.99 1.84 1.29
CA ILE A 90 -12.34 2.88 0.32
C ILE A 90 -11.31 2.82 -0.80
N SER A 91 -11.70 2.32 -1.97
CA SER A 91 -10.82 2.19 -3.14
C SER A 91 -11.32 3.07 -4.27
N LEU A 92 -10.59 4.15 -4.55
CA LEU A 92 -10.95 5.14 -5.55
C LEU A 92 -9.96 5.04 -6.70
N ASN A 93 -10.42 4.48 -7.83
CA ASN A 93 -9.64 4.39 -9.05
C ASN A 93 -10.22 5.32 -10.13
N PRO A 94 -9.43 6.26 -10.67
CA PRO A 94 -9.79 7.16 -11.75
C PRO A 94 -10.38 6.47 -12.97
N LYS A 95 -9.87 5.27 -13.25
CA LYS A 95 -10.29 4.46 -14.39
C LYS A 95 -11.71 3.92 -14.22
N ASP A 96 -12.24 3.90 -13.01
CA ASP A 96 -13.61 3.47 -12.72
C ASP A 96 -14.66 4.50 -13.12
N TYR A 97 -14.26 5.77 -13.36
CA TYR A 97 -15.14 6.70 -14.03
C TYR A 97 -15.36 6.20 -15.45
N ARG A 98 -16.55 5.63 -15.70
CA ARG A 98 -17.08 5.44 -17.05
C ARG A 98 -17.18 6.81 -17.67
N THR A 99 -16.14 7.19 -18.37
CA THR A 99 -16.08 8.53 -18.91
C THR A 99 -17.01 8.62 -20.09
N PRO A 100 -17.98 9.55 -20.04
CA PRO A 100 -18.84 9.76 -21.18
C PRO A 100 -17.96 10.11 -22.40
N PRO A 101 -18.34 9.67 -23.60
CA PRO A 101 -17.65 10.09 -24.81
C PRO A 101 -17.64 11.63 -24.89
N GLY A 102 -16.47 12.22 -25.12
CA GLY A 102 -16.30 13.68 -25.17
C GLY A 102 -14.84 14.12 -25.12
N PRO A 103 -14.56 15.42 -25.34
CA PRO A 103 -13.21 15.99 -25.27
C PRO A 103 -12.55 15.80 -23.90
N ILE A 104 -11.23 15.60 -23.89
CA ILE A 104 -10.44 15.37 -22.66
C ILE A 104 -10.60 16.52 -21.65
N ALA A 105 -10.74 17.77 -22.11
CA ALA A 105 -10.89 18.95 -21.25
C ALA A 105 -12.19 18.91 -20.43
N GLU A 106 -13.33 18.69 -21.07
CA GLU A 106 -14.64 18.59 -20.39
C GLU A 106 -14.70 17.38 -19.44
N ARG A 107 -14.03 16.29 -19.82
CA ARG A 107 -13.88 15.10 -18.99
C ARG A 107 -13.11 15.42 -17.70
N ASN A 108 -11.99 16.12 -17.80
CA ASN A 108 -11.19 16.50 -16.65
C ASN A 108 -11.94 17.46 -15.73
N GLU A 109 -12.67 18.42 -16.30
CA GLU A 109 -13.45 19.39 -15.51
C GLU A 109 -14.60 18.73 -14.75
N LYS A 110 -15.34 17.79 -15.37
CA LYS A 110 -16.37 16.99 -14.68
C LYS A 110 -15.80 16.11 -13.58
N ILE A 111 -14.65 15.47 -13.83
CA ILE A 111 -13.97 14.64 -12.83
C ILE A 111 -13.53 15.51 -11.64
N LYS A 112 -12.97 16.69 -11.89
CA LYS A 112 -12.60 17.64 -10.82
C LYS A 112 -13.81 18.06 -9.98
N ASN A 113 -14.92 18.40 -10.63
CA ASN A 113 -16.09 18.96 -9.93
C ASN A 113 -17.00 17.93 -9.23
N GLN A 114 -16.85 16.62 -9.49
CA GLN A 114 -17.79 15.60 -8.99
C GLN A 114 -17.17 14.51 -8.10
N SER A 115 -15.84 14.45 -7.94
CA SER A 115 -15.22 13.18 -7.53
C SER A 115 -15.23 12.86 -6.04
N PHE A 116 -15.24 13.84 -5.13
CA PHE A 116 -15.06 13.55 -3.68
C PHE A 116 -16.02 14.22 -2.71
N LEU A 117 -17.01 14.98 -3.15
CA LEU A 117 -18.06 15.52 -2.25
C LEU A 117 -18.67 14.47 -1.29
N PRO A 118 -18.83 13.18 -1.69
CA PRO A 118 -19.25 12.15 -0.73
C PRO A 118 -18.29 11.93 0.44
N LEU A 119 -16.97 12.02 0.23
CA LEU A 119 -15.96 11.80 1.28
C LEU A 119 -15.99 12.88 2.36
N GLU A 120 -16.33 14.12 2.01
CA GLU A 120 -16.43 15.21 2.99
C GLU A 120 -17.47 14.92 4.08
N LYS A 121 -18.51 14.17 3.75
CA LYS A 121 -19.58 13.80 4.68
C LYS A 121 -19.25 12.53 5.47
N PHE A 122 -18.22 11.81 5.07
CA PHE A 122 -17.83 10.51 5.62
C PHE A 122 -17.47 10.53 7.11
N PRO A 123 -16.80 11.57 7.66
CA PRO A 123 -16.50 11.64 9.09
C PRO A 123 -17.71 11.42 10.00
N SER A 124 -18.87 12.00 9.63
CA SER A 124 -20.12 11.85 10.39
C SER A 124 -20.72 10.43 10.37
N ILE A 125 -20.35 9.61 9.39
CA ILE A 125 -20.75 8.20 9.30
C ILE A 125 -19.74 7.35 10.07
N LEU A 126 -18.45 7.63 9.90
CA LEU A 126 -17.35 6.88 10.46
C LEU A 126 -17.38 6.82 11.99
N ILE A 127 -17.68 7.94 12.65
CA ILE A 127 -17.79 8.00 14.12
C ILE A 127 -18.85 7.05 14.71
N ARG A 128 -19.83 6.63 13.90
CA ARG A 128 -20.90 5.70 14.30
C ARG A 128 -20.52 4.23 14.10
N MET A 129 -19.40 3.92 13.44
CA MET A 129 -18.92 2.55 13.21
C MET A 129 -18.14 2.04 14.41
N THR A 130 -18.79 1.90 15.57
CA THR A 130 -18.12 1.62 16.85
C THR A 130 -17.38 0.28 16.91
N HIS A 131 -17.62 -0.63 15.97
CA HIS A 131 -16.93 -1.92 15.85
C HIS A 131 -15.93 -1.98 14.69
N LEU A 132 -15.66 -0.86 14.02
CA LEU A 132 -14.70 -0.80 12.92
C LEU A 132 -13.30 -1.09 13.46
N THR A 133 -12.70 -2.19 13.02
CA THR A 133 -11.34 -2.60 13.40
C THR A 133 -10.29 -2.26 12.36
N THR A 134 -10.68 -2.20 11.09
CA THR A 134 -9.75 -2.01 9.97
C THR A 134 -10.29 -0.97 9.01
N LEU A 135 -9.48 0.06 8.73
CA LEU A 135 -9.72 1.02 7.68
C LEU A 135 -8.58 0.97 6.66
N SER A 136 -8.94 0.89 5.39
CA SER A 136 -8.01 1.05 4.27
C SER A 136 -8.56 2.11 3.32
N ILE A 137 -7.75 3.13 3.01
CA ILE A 137 -8.07 4.15 2.02
C ILE A 137 -7.01 4.05 0.92
N ILE A 138 -7.44 3.66 -0.27
CA ILE A 138 -6.59 3.47 -1.44
C ILE A 138 -7.09 4.37 -2.56
N ILE A 139 -6.22 5.26 -3.01
CA ILE A 139 -6.48 6.17 -4.12
C ILE A 139 -5.47 5.82 -5.20
N ALA A 140 -5.90 4.96 -6.11
CA ALA A 140 -5.02 4.37 -7.10
C ALA A 140 -4.87 5.29 -8.31
N GLY A 141 -3.65 5.69 -8.68
CA GLY A 141 -3.30 6.07 -10.06
C GLY A 141 -3.20 7.57 -10.36
N GLY A 142 -2.19 7.88 -11.20
CA GLY A 142 -1.71 9.21 -11.57
C GLY A 142 -2.64 10.07 -12.43
N GLY A 143 -3.95 10.02 -12.19
CA GLY A 143 -4.83 11.14 -12.52
C GLY A 143 -4.65 12.24 -11.47
N ARG A 144 -4.76 13.51 -11.87
CA ARG A 144 -4.71 14.65 -10.95
C ARG A 144 -6.04 14.79 -10.23
N TYR A 145 -6.06 14.41 -8.96
CA TYR A 145 -7.20 14.58 -8.07
C TYR A 145 -6.85 15.59 -6.99
N ASP A 146 -7.77 16.50 -6.74
CA ASP A 146 -7.62 17.48 -5.68
C ASP A 146 -8.15 16.83 -4.38
N LEU A 147 -7.40 15.85 -3.87
CA LEU A 147 -7.70 15.25 -2.58
C LEU A 147 -7.14 16.16 -1.49
N HIS A 148 -8.01 16.97 -0.89
CA HIS A 148 -7.60 17.89 0.17
C HIS A 148 -7.13 17.14 1.42
N LYS A 149 -5.96 17.54 1.96
CA LYS A 149 -5.43 17.07 3.25
C LYS A 149 -6.46 17.17 4.37
N ASP A 150 -7.22 18.26 4.41
CA ASP A 150 -8.25 18.52 5.42
C ASP A 150 -9.33 17.43 5.45
N MET A 151 -9.64 16.84 4.29
CA MET A 151 -10.63 15.77 4.19
C MET A 151 -10.11 14.47 4.78
N ILE A 152 -8.87 14.09 4.46
CA ILE A 152 -8.21 12.94 5.09
C ILE A 152 -8.03 13.19 6.59
N GLY A 153 -7.65 14.40 6.99
CA GLY A 153 -7.56 14.80 8.39
C GLY A 153 -8.88 14.65 9.14
N SER A 154 -9.99 15.08 8.52
CA SER A 154 -11.32 14.93 9.11
C SER A 154 -11.74 13.46 9.24
N ILE A 155 -11.34 12.61 8.29
CA ILE A 155 -11.56 11.15 8.37
C ILE A 155 -10.73 10.55 9.51
N LEU A 156 -9.46 10.91 9.62
CA LEU A 156 -8.57 10.45 10.70
C LEU A 156 -9.10 10.86 12.08
N ALA A 157 -9.49 12.14 12.23
CA ALA A 157 -10.07 12.67 13.47
C ALA A 157 -11.39 11.98 13.86
N ALA A 158 -12.13 11.42 12.89
CA ALA A 158 -13.37 10.70 13.12
C ALA A 158 -13.19 9.18 13.27
N LEU A 159 -11.95 8.68 13.30
CA LEU A 159 -11.71 7.25 13.51
C LEU A 159 -12.22 6.80 14.89
N PRO A 160 -13.07 5.76 14.95
CA PRO A 160 -13.46 5.18 16.23
C PRO A 160 -12.26 4.52 16.91
N GLU A 161 -12.28 4.48 18.24
CA GLU A 161 -11.22 3.87 19.07
C GLU A 161 -10.96 2.40 18.72
N SER A 162 -11.99 1.68 18.27
CA SER A 162 -11.90 0.28 17.82
C SER A 162 -11.05 0.09 16.57
N CYS A 163 -10.76 1.15 15.79
CA CYS A 163 -10.06 1.04 14.52
C CYS A 163 -8.54 0.90 14.71
N ILE A 164 -8.10 -0.31 15.01
CA ILE A 164 -6.70 -0.64 15.33
C ILE A 164 -5.82 -0.94 14.11
N ASN A 165 -6.38 -1.07 12.90
CA ASN A 165 -5.61 -1.30 11.68
C ASN A 165 -5.89 -0.18 10.67
N LEU A 166 -4.83 0.45 10.16
CA LEU A 166 -4.92 1.57 9.24
C LEU A 166 -3.98 1.39 8.05
N GLU A 167 -4.55 1.46 6.85
CA GLU A 167 -3.82 1.57 5.59
C GLU A 167 -4.21 2.89 4.90
N LEU A 168 -3.21 3.72 4.61
CA LEU A 168 -3.36 4.91 3.77
C LEU A 168 -2.44 4.76 2.57
N ASP A 169 -3.03 4.53 1.41
CA ASP A 169 -2.36 4.45 0.12
C ASP A 169 -2.88 5.58 -0.76
N LEU A 170 -2.22 6.73 -0.64
CA LEU A 170 -2.61 7.99 -1.24
C LEU A 170 -1.57 8.33 -2.30
N ASP A 171 -1.99 8.33 -3.58
CA ASP A 171 -1.10 8.66 -4.69
C ASP A 171 -0.32 9.96 -4.39
N PRO A 172 1.02 9.92 -4.45
CA PRO A 172 1.89 11.03 -4.05
C PRO A 172 1.64 12.32 -4.82
N VAL A 173 1.07 12.24 -6.04
CA VAL A 173 0.82 13.39 -6.91
C VAL A 173 -0.42 14.19 -6.50
N ASN A 174 -1.31 13.61 -5.68
CA ASN A 174 -2.69 14.09 -5.52
C ASN A 174 -2.99 14.81 -4.20
N ILE A 175 -1.98 15.04 -3.36
CA ILE A 175 -2.18 15.73 -2.07
C ILE A 175 -1.60 17.12 -2.15
N GLU A 176 -2.41 18.08 -2.60
CA GLU A 176 -2.03 19.50 -2.57
C GLU A 176 -1.86 19.98 -1.11
N SER A 177 -0.73 20.63 -0.83
CA SER A 177 -0.54 21.37 0.41
C SER A 177 -1.06 22.79 0.26
N LYS A 178 -2.00 23.19 1.12
CA LYS A 178 -2.40 24.59 1.26
C LYS A 178 -1.29 25.36 1.96
N GLY A 179 -0.31 25.86 1.20
CA GLY A 179 0.72 26.80 1.65
C GLY A 179 1.50 26.40 2.91
N PRO A 180 2.32 27.33 3.45
CA PRO A 180 2.96 27.18 4.75
C PRO A 180 1.89 27.18 5.87
N GLY A 181 2.01 26.29 6.85
CA GLY A 181 1.16 26.26 8.05
C GLY A 181 -0.12 25.42 7.96
N SER A 182 -0.36 24.71 6.85
CA SER A 182 -1.41 23.68 6.83
C SER A 182 -1.00 22.47 7.67
N ALA A 183 -1.92 21.98 8.50
CA ALA A 183 -1.69 20.81 9.34
C ALA A 183 -1.24 19.61 8.50
N HIS A 184 -0.21 18.92 8.97
CA HIS A 184 0.35 17.79 8.22
C HIS A 184 -0.46 16.52 8.46
N ILE A 185 -0.62 15.67 7.45
CA ILE A 185 -1.22 14.33 7.64
C ILE A 185 -0.45 13.53 8.70
N CYS A 186 0.85 13.75 8.84
CA CYS A 186 1.68 13.14 9.87
C CYS A 186 1.20 13.49 11.30
N GLU A 187 0.88 14.76 11.55
CA GLU A 187 0.33 15.23 12.83
C GLU A 187 -1.06 14.67 13.10
N MET A 188 -1.85 14.44 12.04
CA MET A 188 -3.19 13.85 12.15
C MET A 188 -3.14 12.35 12.44
N ILE A 189 -2.11 11.63 11.97
CA ILE A 189 -1.93 10.19 12.24
C ILE A 189 -1.34 9.98 13.66
N SER A 190 -0.41 10.84 14.09
CA SER A 190 0.35 10.69 15.33
C SER A 190 -0.51 10.35 16.57
N PRO A 191 -1.65 11.01 16.84
CA PRO A 191 -2.52 10.70 17.98
C PRO A 191 -3.06 9.26 18.01
N HIS A 192 -3.13 8.59 16.87
CA HIS A 192 -3.68 7.24 16.77
C HIS A 192 -2.62 6.15 16.93
N LEU A 193 -1.34 6.46 16.80
CA LEU A 193 -0.26 5.46 16.79
C LEU A 193 -0.22 4.55 18.02
N SER A 194 -0.60 5.07 19.20
CA SER A 194 -0.55 4.33 20.46
C SER A 194 -1.50 3.14 20.52
N ARG A 195 -2.63 3.21 19.81
CA ARG A 195 -3.67 2.16 19.76
C ARG A 195 -3.60 1.28 18.51
N LEU A 196 -2.90 1.71 17.46
CA LEU A 196 -2.80 0.93 16.22
C LEU A 196 -1.95 -0.33 16.43
N HIS A 197 -2.39 -1.44 15.85
CA HIS A 197 -1.68 -2.71 15.75
C HIS A 197 -0.93 -2.81 14.42
N HIS A 198 -1.58 -2.40 13.33
CA HIS A 198 -1.03 -2.48 11.99
C HIS A 198 -1.21 -1.15 11.26
N LEU A 199 -0.10 -0.53 10.86
CA LEU A 199 -0.07 0.71 10.11
C LEU A 199 0.72 0.54 8.81
N ARG A 200 0.11 0.87 7.67
CA ARG A 200 0.78 1.02 6.37
C ARG A 200 0.50 2.40 5.81
N LEU A 201 1.56 3.12 5.49
CA LEU A 201 1.52 4.46 4.90
C LEU A 201 2.24 4.44 3.57
N GLU A 202 1.53 4.76 2.49
CA GLU A 202 2.07 5.13 1.19
C GLU A 202 1.49 6.51 0.87
N ILE A 203 2.25 7.55 1.23
CA ILE A 203 1.85 8.95 1.08
C ILE A 203 3.02 9.74 0.49
N GLY A 204 2.74 10.73 -0.37
CA GLY A 204 3.79 11.44 -1.09
C GLY A 204 4.69 12.32 -0.24
N THR A 205 4.17 12.85 0.87
CA THR A 205 4.95 13.66 1.82
C THR A 205 4.82 13.09 3.21
N ILE A 206 5.95 12.87 3.88
CA ILE A 206 5.99 12.37 5.25
C ILE A 206 7.14 13.02 6.01
N CYS A 207 6.95 13.29 7.30
CA CYS A 207 7.95 13.93 8.13
C CYS A 207 7.99 13.34 9.55
N PRO A 208 9.03 13.66 10.33
CA PRO A 208 9.15 13.20 11.72
C PRO A 208 8.03 13.62 12.67
N ALA A 209 7.20 14.63 12.33
CA ALA A 209 6.02 15.01 13.12
C ALA A 209 5.01 13.86 13.31
N LEU A 210 5.13 12.79 12.51
CA LEU A 210 4.42 11.53 12.73
C LEU A 210 4.69 10.93 14.11
N PHE A 211 5.83 11.24 14.71
CA PHE A 211 6.24 10.82 16.05
C PHE A 211 6.13 11.94 17.09
N GLY A 212 5.45 13.05 16.77
CA GLY A 212 5.32 14.25 17.60
C GLY A 212 6.35 15.35 17.28
N ASP A 213 6.22 16.49 17.96
CA ASP A 213 6.93 17.75 17.63
C ASP A 213 8.41 17.79 18.06
N HIS A 214 8.96 16.67 18.53
CA HIS A 214 10.30 16.59 19.11
C HIS A 214 11.39 16.34 18.12
N PHE A 215 11.04 15.96 16.91
CA PHE A 215 12.01 15.80 15.86
C PHE A 215 11.97 17.05 15.00
N ALA A 216 13.13 17.69 14.84
CA ALA A 216 13.31 18.65 13.79
C ALA A 216 13.12 17.96 12.42
N ILE A 217 12.94 18.76 11.38
CA ILE A 217 12.71 18.26 10.02
C ILE A 217 13.85 17.34 9.56
N ASP A 218 15.06 17.55 10.10
CA ASP A 218 16.25 16.75 9.85
C ASP A 218 16.30 15.41 10.63
N GLY A 219 15.32 15.14 11.49
CA GLY A 219 15.27 13.96 12.36
C GLY A 219 16.14 14.07 13.62
N SER A 220 16.79 15.21 13.85
CA SER A 220 17.46 15.50 15.12
C SER A 220 16.42 15.81 16.20
N LEU A 221 16.75 15.50 17.45
CA LEU A 221 15.89 15.88 18.57
C LEU A 221 15.94 17.41 18.76
N GLN A 222 14.79 18.07 18.77
CA GLN A 222 14.66 19.48 19.15
C GLN A 222 15.09 19.65 20.63
N ARG A 223 15.88 20.69 20.90
CA ARG A 223 16.54 20.90 22.20
C ARG A 223 15.57 21.23 23.36
N GLU A 224 16.01 20.74 24.53
CA GLU A 224 15.73 21.04 25.95
C GLU A 224 14.30 20.95 26.51
N ASN A 225 13.23 21.25 25.78
CA ASN A 225 11.86 21.26 26.32
C ASN A 225 10.92 20.20 25.69
N CYS A 226 11.45 19.02 25.35
CA CYS A 226 10.59 17.89 24.99
C CYS A 226 9.81 17.40 26.22
N PRO A 227 8.47 17.25 26.14
CA PRO A 227 7.72 16.41 27.08
C PRO A 227 8.42 15.08 27.35
N PRO A 228 8.26 14.55 28.57
CA PRO A 228 8.92 13.31 28.95
C PRO A 228 8.57 12.19 27.98
N LEU A 229 9.58 11.39 27.65
CA LEU A 229 9.52 10.30 26.66
C LEU A 229 8.44 9.25 26.94
N SER A 230 7.89 9.22 28.16
CA SER A 230 6.72 8.40 28.54
C SER A 230 5.47 8.69 27.70
N HIS A 231 5.44 9.81 26.97
CA HIS A 231 4.34 10.17 26.07
C HIS A 231 4.39 9.47 24.71
N TYR A 232 5.54 8.87 24.33
CA TYR A 232 5.76 8.26 23.00
C TYR A 232 6.00 6.76 23.11
N TYR A 233 4.97 6.10 23.61
CA TYR A 233 4.91 4.66 23.80
C TYR A 233 3.80 4.09 22.93
N TYR A 234 4.15 3.12 22.08
CA TYR A 234 3.26 2.52 21.10
C TYR A 234 3.10 1.03 21.43
N PRO A 235 2.41 0.70 22.54
CA PRO A 235 2.39 -0.65 23.10
C PRO A 235 1.76 -1.69 22.19
N ALA A 236 0.82 -1.26 21.35
CA ALA A 236 -0.02 -2.14 20.57
C ALA A 236 0.55 -2.44 19.17
N LEU A 237 1.50 -1.61 18.69
CA LEU A 237 1.98 -1.63 17.31
C LEU A 237 2.83 -2.87 17.02
N GLN A 238 2.36 -3.69 16.09
CA GLN A 238 2.98 -4.95 15.66
C GLN A 238 3.63 -4.82 14.29
N THR A 239 3.00 -4.10 13.37
CA THR A 239 3.58 -3.80 12.05
C THR A 239 3.43 -2.34 11.71
N PHE A 240 4.53 -1.70 11.31
CA PHE A 240 4.53 -0.32 10.86
C PHE A 240 5.41 -0.20 9.62
N ILE A 241 4.77 0.12 8.51
CA ILE A 241 5.39 0.20 7.19
C ILE A 241 5.16 1.59 6.62
N ILE A 242 6.25 2.28 6.30
CA ILE A 242 6.23 3.53 5.57
C ILE A 242 6.82 3.27 4.19
N ASN A 243 6.08 3.60 3.15
CA ASN A 243 6.54 3.58 1.78
C ASN A 243 6.62 5.01 1.24
N CYS A 244 7.85 5.48 1.05
CA CYS A 244 8.15 6.78 0.49
C CYS A 244 8.27 6.69 -1.04
N ASN A 245 7.21 6.24 -1.72
CA ASN A 245 7.14 5.95 -3.16
C ASN A 245 7.36 7.21 -4.05
N PHE A 246 8.58 7.74 -4.03
CA PHE A 246 8.98 8.83 -4.90
C PHE A 246 10.37 8.57 -5.47
N TRP A 247 10.47 8.74 -6.79
CA TRP A 247 11.67 8.64 -7.60
C TRP A 247 12.69 9.72 -7.21
N GLY A 248 13.42 9.49 -6.11
CA GLY A 248 14.63 10.23 -5.73
C GLY A 248 14.54 11.03 -4.42
N SER A 249 13.37 11.59 -4.09
CA SER A 249 13.23 12.50 -2.95
C SER A 249 11.91 12.30 -2.21
N ALA A 250 11.93 11.55 -1.11
CA ALA A 250 10.86 11.65 -0.13
C ALA A 250 10.83 13.10 0.39
N LEU A 251 9.77 13.83 0.10
CA LEU A 251 9.64 15.23 0.51
C LEU A 251 9.15 15.29 1.96
N THR A 252 9.81 16.09 2.79
CA THR A 252 9.27 16.43 4.11
C THR A 252 8.07 17.34 3.90
N CYS A 253 7.05 17.23 4.76
CA CYS A 253 5.78 17.97 4.63
C CYS A 253 5.93 19.51 4.60
N ASN A 254 7.11 20.05 4.95
CA ASN A 254 7.35 21.49 5.08
C ASN A 254 8.15 22.13 3.93
N ILE A 255 8.56 21.35 2.92
CA ILE A 255 9.27 21.89 1.74
C ILE A 255 8.24 22.37 0.70
N ASN A 256 7.41 23.33 1.11
CA ASN A 256 6.62 24.12 0.19
C ASN A 256 7.47 25.26 -0.33
N GLY A 257 8.34 24.89 -1.26
CA GLY A 257 9.30 25.78 -1.89
C GLY A 257 10.52 24.98 -2.24
N ALA A 258 10.74 24.77 -3.54
CA ALA A 258 12.02 24.36 -4.10
C ALA A 258 13.09 25.46 -3.92
N THR A 259 13.12 26.11 -2.75
CA THR A 259 14.15 27.08 -2.40
C THR A 259 15.36 26.31 -1.86
N ALA A 260 16.55 26.83 -2.14
CA ALA A 260 17.86 26.22 -1.92
C ALA A 260 18.13 25.65 -0.50
N ALA A 261 17.29 25.94 0.50
CA ALA A 261 17.35 25.32 1.82
C ALA A 261 17.07 23.79 1.79
N SER A 262 16.47 23.27 0.71
CA SER A 262 16.24 21.83 0.51
C SER A 262 17.53 20.99 0.44
N GLU A 263 18.67 21.58 0.07
CA GLU A 263 19.93 20.83 -0.06
C GLU A 263 20.61 20.59 1.29
N ALA A 264 20.33 21.44 2.29
CA ALA A 264 20.95 21.38 3.61
C ALA A 264 20.27 20.39 4.57
N LEU A 265 18.99 20.08 4.34
CA LEU A 265 18.25 19.13 5.18
C LEU A 265 18.48 17.68 4.70
N PRO A 266 18.66 16.72 5.62
CA PRO A 266 18.74 15.33 5.21
C PRO A 266 17.42 14.92 4.55
N PRO A 267 17.45 14.05 3.52
CA PRO A 267 16.24 13.55 2.88
C PRO A 267 15.27 12.97 3.91
N ALA A 268 13.95 13.19 3.75
CA ALA A 268 12.93 12.80 4.73
C ALA A 268 13.07 11.35 5.22
N ARG A 269 13.45 10.45 4.30
CA ARG A 269 13.73 9.03 4.59
C ARG A 269 14.79 8.83 5.69
N VAL A 270 15.87 9.63 5.70
CA VAL A 270 16.93 9.53 6.72
C VAL A 270 16.42 9.98 8.06
N ALA A 271 15.74 11.12 8.09
CA ALA A 271 15.13 11.65 9.31
C ALA A 271 14.18 10.62 9.92
N LEU A 272 13.28 10.04 9.12
CA LEU A 272 12.34 9.00 9.55
C LEU A 272 13.03 7.74 10.06
N VAL A 273 14.04 7.25 9.34
CA VAL A 273 14.85 6.09 9.77
C VAL A 273 15.52 6.36 11.12
N GLN A 274 16.11 7.54 11.30
CA GLN A 274 16.75 7.93 12.55
C GLN A 274 15.74 8.02 13.69
N CYS A 275 14.57 8.62 13.46
CA CYS A 275 13.49 8.70 14.45
C CYS A 275 12.98 7.32 14.86
N GLN A 276 12.64 6.48 13.88
CA GLN A 276 12.17 5.11 14.10
C GLN A 276 13.22 4.29 14.86
N ARG A 277 14.50 4.37 14.47
CA ARG A 277 15.58 3.65 15.15
C ARG A 277 15.79 4.14 16.57
N HIS A 278 15.74 5.45 16.79
CA HIS A 278 15.87 6.04 18.12
C HIS A 278 14.75 5.56 19.06
N LEU A 279 13.50 5.62 18.61
CA LEU A 279 12.33 5.14 19.37
C LEU A 279 12.41 3.63 19.62
N PHE A 280 12.83 2.84 18.63
CA PHE A 280 13.02 1.40 18.78
C PHE A 280 14.06 1.05 19.83
N LEU A 281 15.24 1.67 19.78
CA LEU A 281 16.31 1.45 20.77
C LEU A 281 15.91 1.86 22.20
N ARG A 282 14.92 2.75 22.35
CA ARG A 282 14.36 3.15 23.64
C ARG A 282 13.23 2.25 24.15
N GLY A 283 12.82 1.24 23.38
CA GLY A 283 11.73 0.34 23.77
C GLY A 283 10.34 0.92 23.58
N SER A 284 10.18 1.98 22.77
CA SER A 284 8.86 2.57 22.48
C SER A 284 7.90 1.62 21.77
N PHE A 285 8.40 0.53 21.17
CA PHE A 285 7.60 -0.44 20.42
C PHE A 285 7.77 -1.87 20.98
N PRO A 286 7.18 -2.21 22.13
CA PRO A 286 7.42 -3.49 22.81
C PRO A 286 6.89 -4.72 22.04
N ARG A 287 5.95 -4.53 21.11
CA ARG A 287 5.31 -5.62 20.34
C ARG A 287 5.66 -5.60 18.86
N ILE A 288 6.57 -4.72 18.43
CA ILE A 288 6.86 -4.55 17.00
C ILE A 288 7.56 -5.79 16.45
N GLN A 289 6.98 -6.34 15.39
CA GLN A 289 7.54 -7.44 14.63
C GLN A 289 8.14 -6.93 13.31
N ARG A 290 7.53 -5.89 12.72
CA ARG A 290 7.99 -5.28 11.48
C ARG A 290 7.95 -3.76 11.61
N LEU A 291 9.11 -3.13 11.56
CA LEU A 291 9.27 -1.67 11.48
C LEU A 291 10.08 -1.36 10.23
N TRP A 292 9.40 -1.06 9.14
CA TRP A 292 10.02 -0.94 7.83
C TRP A 292 9.81 0.45 7.22
N LEU A 293 10.85 0.93 6.54
CA LEU A 293 10.75 2.05 5.61
C LEU A 293 11.19 1.56 4.23
N LEU A 294 10.37 1.81 3.21
CA LEU A 294 10.66 1.52 1.82
C LEU A 294 10.93 2.83 1.06
N ASP A 295 12.00 2.85 0.29
CA ASP A 295 12.29 3.91 -0.66
C ASP A 295 12.78 3.34 -2.00
N GLY A 296 12.45 4.04 -3.09
CA GLY A 296 12.86 3.66 -4.43
C GLY A 296 14.26 4.19 -4.77
N GLN A 297 15.09 3.33 -5.33
CA GLN A 297 16.32 3.69 -6.01
C GLN A 297 16.09 3.53 -7.52
N LEU A 298 16.42 4.58 -8.29
CA LEU A 298 16.36 4.54 -9.75
C LEU A 298 17.58 3.81 -10.32
N ASN A 299 17.45 3.36 -11.56
CA ASN A 299 18.59 2.97 -12.39
C ASN A 299 19.41 4.23 -12.75
N ASP A 300 20.71 4.04 -13.01
CA ASP A 300 21.53 5.11 -13.59
C ASP A 300 21.41 5.02 -15.12
N ASN A 301 21.09 6.14 -15.77
CA ASN A 301 21.00 6.19 -17.22
C ASN A 301 22.39 6.19 -17.89
N ASN A 302 23.44 6.51 -17.14
CA ASN A 302 24.82 6.51 -17.62
C ASN A 302 25.56 5.19 -17.31
N ASP A 303 25.03 4.36 -16.41
CA ASP A 303 25.61 3.07 -16.03
C ASP A 303 24.55 1.96 -16.10
N GLU A 304 24.53 1.24 -17.22
CA GLU A 304 23.63 0.10 -17.46
C GLU A 304 23.88 -1.11 -16.53
N SER A 305 24.92 -1.05 -15.67
CA SER A 305 25.11 -2.02 -14.59
C SER A 305 24.30 -1.69 -13.33
N VAL A 306 23.81 -0.45 -13.20
CA VAL A 306 23.04 0.02 -12.04
C VAL A 306 21.55 -0.19 -12.28
N TYR A 307 20.95 -1.06 -11.48
CA TYR A 307 19.53 -1.37 -11.57
C TYR A 307 18.69 -0.60 -10.56
N ALA A 308 17.44 -0.37 -10.94
CA ALA A 308 16.42 0.14 -10.03
C ALA A 308 16.11 -0.91 -8.95
N ALA A 309 15.88 -0.44 -7.73
CA ALA A 309 15.63 -1.29 -6.59
C ALA A 309 14.67 -0.62 -5.60
N TRP A 310 13.97 -1.43 -4.80
CA TRP A 310 13.33 -0.98 -3.57
C TRP A 310 14.27 -1.25 -2.40
N ASN A 311 14.64 -0.20 -1.68
CA ASN A 311 15.38 -0.33 -0.44
C ASN A 311 14.37 -0.55 0.70
N ARG A 312 14.23 -1.79 1.14
CA ARG A 312 13.47 -2.13 2.34
C ARG A 312 14.39 -2.04 3.55
N ARG A 313 14.32 -0.92 4.27
CA ARG A 313 15.07 -0.66 5.50
C ARG A 313 14.35 -1.30 6.66
N ASP A 314 14.95 -2.31 7.26
CA ASP A 314 14.42 -3.04 8.41
C ASP A 314 15.02 -2.47 9.71
N ILE A 315 14.27 -1.58 10.35
CA ILE A 315 14.72 -0.85 11.54
C ILE A 315 14.93 -1.79 12.71
N VAL A 316 14.16 -2.88 12.82
CA VAL A 316 14.29 -3.88 13.89
C VAL A 316 15.65 -4.56 13.77
N ASN A 317 15.94 -5.08 12.58
CA ASN A 317 17.15 -5.85 12.31
C ASN A 317 18.38 -5.00 11.99
N ASN A 318 18.23 -3.67 11.89
CA ASN A 318 19.29 -2.73 11.49
C ASN A 318 19.93 -3.09 10.14
N LYS A 319 19.11 -3.52 9.18
CA LYS A 319 19.55 -4.02 7.87
C LYS A 319 18.76 -3.37 6.74
N THR A 320 19.33 -3.32 5.55
CA THR A 320 18.64 -2.88 4.34
C THR A 320 18.65 -3.97 3.30
N TRP A 321 17.49 -4.27 2.72
CA TRP A 321 17.39 -5.13 1.54
C TRP A 321 17.19 -4.28 0.30
N ALA A 322 18.15 -4.32 -0.64
CA ALA A 322 17.98 -3.75 -1.96
C ALA A 322 17.31 -4.79 -2.86
N ILE A 323 16.02 -4.62 -3.13
CA ILE A 323 15.17 -5.56 -3.87
C ILE A 323 15.09 -5.09 -5.34
N PRO A 324 15.81 -5.72 -6.27
CA PRO A 324 15.82 -5.29 -7.66
C PRO A 324 14.47 -5.50 -8.34
N TRP A 325 14.19 -4.63 -9.30
CA TRP A 325 13.15 -4.87 -10.29
C TRP A 325 13.61 -4.47 -11.69
N VAL A 326 13.12 -5.20 -12.69
CA VAL A 326 13.46 -4.98 -14.10
C VAL A 326 12.20 -5.00 -14.94
N ASP A 327 12.03 -3.99 -15.79
CA ASP A 327 10.86 -3.90 -16.65
C ASP A 327 10.95 -4.85 -17.84
N VAL A 328 9.82 -5.50 -18.11
CA VAL A 328 9.62 -6.41 -19.23
C VAL A 328 8.34 -6.05 -19.96
N LYS A 329 8.32 -6.31 -21.27
CA LYS A 329 7.20 -5.95 -22.15
C LYS A 329 5.92 -6.72 -21.78
N GLY A 330 4.82 -6.04 -21.50
CA GLY A 330 3.56 -6.74 -21.22
C GLY A 330 2.86 -7.30 -22.47
N PRO A 331 1.70 -7.97 -22.29
CA PRO A 331 0.86 -8.51 -23.37
C PRO A 331 0.43 -7.47 -24.40
N THR A 332 0.23 -6.23 -23.96
CA THR A 332 -0.11 -5.09 -24.83
C THR A 332 1.03 -4.06 -24.83
N PRO A 333 1.18 -3.27 -25.90
CA PRO A 333 2.22 -2.23 -25.98
C PRO A 333 2.21 -1.23 -24.81
N MET A 334 1.05 -1.05 -24.16
CA MET A 334 0.85 -0.10 -23.06
C MET A 334 0.89 -0.77 -21.67
N SER A 335 1.05 -2.09 -21.61
CA SER A 335 1.15 -2.82 -20.35
C SER A 335 2.61 -3.08 -20.02
N PHE A 336 3.00 -2.75 -18.79
CA PHE A 336 4.32 -3.04 -18.27
C PHE A 336 4.20 -4.14 -17.22
N TYR A 337 5.10 -5.10 -17.32
CA TYR A 337 5.34 -6.10 -16.30
C TYR A 337 6.75 -5.88 -15.77
N SER A 338 7.02 -6.44 -14.61
CA SER A 338 8.35 -6.38 -14.03
C SER A 338 8.73 -7.69 -13.39
N VAL A 339 10.00 -8.01 -13.58
CA VAL A 339 10.69 -9.07 -12.87
C VAL A 339 11.12 -8.52 -11.54
N ILE A 340 10.81 -9.23 -10.46
CA ILE A 340 11.22 -8.88 -9.09
C ILE A 340 11.90 -10.11 -8.51
N ARG A 341 13.04 -9.89 -7.87
CA ARG A 341 13.75 -10.94 -7.14
C ARG A 341 13.68 -10.64 -5.66
N THR A 342 12.94 -11.46 -4.93
CA THR A 342 12.64 -11.20 -3.52
C THR A 342 13.80 -11.66 -2.61
N PRO A 343 13.88 -11.14 -1.38
CA PRO A 343 14.87 -11.58 -0.38
C PRO A 343 14.84 -13.09 -0.11
N GLU A 344 13.70 -13.75 -0.29
CA GLU A 344 13.55 -15.21 -0.15
C GLU A 344 14.07 -16.00 -1.36
N GLY A 345 14.68 -15.34 -2.34
CA GLY A 345 15.25 -15.97 -3.53
C GLY A 345 14.23 -16.32 -4.62
N ARG A 346 13.00 -15.80 -4.54
CA ARG A 346 11.98 -16.00 -5.58
C ARG A 346 12.19 -15.03 -6.74
N GLU A 347 11.96 -15.50 -7.96
CA GLU A 347 11.92 -14.65 -9.17
C GLU A 347 10.49 -14.65 -9.73
N LEU A 348 9.83 -13.50 -9.65
CA LEU A 348 8.43 -13.34 -10.01
C LEU A 348 8.29 -12.31 -11.13
N VAL A 349 7.37 -12.54 -12.06
CA VAL A 349 6.97 -11.57 -13.08
C VAL A 349 5.54 -11.12 -12.79
N THR A 350 5.37 -9.82 -12.55
CA THR A 350 4.09 -9.23 -12.12
C THR A 350 3.77 -7.98 -12.94
N PRO A 351 2.50 -7.61 -13.13
CA PRO A 351 2.17 -6.27 -13.61
C PRO A 351 2.81 -5.20 -12.71
N SER A 352 3.30 -4.14 -13.33
CA SER A 352 4.13 -3.12 -12.67
C SER A 352 3.49 -2.48 -11.45
N GLN A 353 2.17 -2.32 -11.45
CA GLN A 353 1.42 -1.74 -10.33
C GLN A 353 1.48 -2.59 -9.04
N TYR A 354 1.86 -3.86 -9.12
CA TYR A 354 1.98 -4.75 -7.96
C TYR A 354 3.42 -4.91 -7.47
N ARG A 355 4.41 -4.22 -8.08
CA ARG A 355 5.82 -4.41 -7.70
C ARG A 355 6.06 -4.19 -6.21
N LEU A 356 5.52 -3.09 -5.74
CA LEU A 356 5.63 -2.67 -4.36
C LEU A 356 5.01 -3.68 -3.38
N VAL A 357 3.88 -4.28 -3.76
CA VAL A 357 3.22 -5.31 -2.95
C VAL A 357 4.17 -6.49 -2.66
N PHE A 358 5.04 -6.83 -3.60
CA PHE A 358 6.08 -7.86 -3.38
C PHE A 358 7.29 -7.34 -2.62
N ALA A 359 7.69 -6.07 -2.82
CA ALA A 359 8.77 -5.46 -2.03
C ALA A 359 8.40 -5.34 -0.53
N GLU A 360 7.12 -5.12 -0.24
CA GLU A 360 6.54 -5.11 1.11
C GLU A 360 6.19 -6.50 1.65
N ASP A 361 6.58 -7.58 0.97
CA ASP A 361 6.28 -8.96 1.38
C ASP A 361 4.78 -9.22 1.64
N GLN A 362 3.90 -8.57 0.87
CA GLN A 362 2.44 -8.74 0.95
C GLN A 362 1.89 -8.60 2.38
N THR A 363 2.47 -7.68 3.17
CA THR A 363 2.07 -7.40 4.55
C THR A 363 0.61 -6.98 4.67
N TRP A 364 0.04 -6.39 3.61
CA TRP A 364 -1.39 -6.13 3.46
C TRP A 364 -1.93 -6.85 2.22
N LYS A 365 -3.05 -7.56 2.40
CA LYS A 365 -3.65 -8.41 1.36
C LYS A 365 -5.08 -7.97 1.08
N GLU A 366 -5.49 -8.18 -0.17
CA GLU A 366 -6.86 -7.97 -0.63
C GLU A 366 -7.60 -9.31 -0.57
N THR A 367 -8.85 -9.30 -0.14
CA THR A 367 -9.76 -10.45 -0.25
C THR A 367 -10.36 -10.49 -1.66
N THR A 368 -10.96 -11.62 -2.07
CA THR A 368 -11.67 -11.69 -3.37
C THR A 368 -12.86 -10.73 -3.47
N LEU A 369 -13.41 -10.29 -2.34
CA LEU A 369 -14.47 -9.28 -2.27
C LEU A 369 -13.93 -7.84 -2.34
N GLY A 370 -12.60 -7.65 -2.30
CA GLY A 370 -11.93 -6.36 -2.40
C GLY A 370 -11.57 -5.71 -1.07
N SER A 371 -11.96 -6.28 0.07
CA SER A 371 -11.58 -5.75 1.39
C SER A 371 -10.09 -5.95 1.64
N ARG A 372 -9.45 -4.97 2.28
CA ARG A 372 -8.01 -4.95 2.58
C ARG A 372 -7.75 -5.13 4.06
N PHE A 373 -6.79 -5.99 4.39
CA PHE A 373 -6.43 -6.32 5.76
C PHE A 373 -4.92 -6.57 5.90
N PRO A 374 -4.36 -6.37 7.11
CA PRO A 374 -3.05 -6.90 7.44
C PRO A 374 -3.03 -8.43 7.27
N ALA A 375 -1.94 -8.96 6.75
CA ALA A 375 -1.78 -10.40 6.52
C ALA A 375 -1.90 -11.22 7.81
N ALA A 376 -1.45 -10.67 8.95
CA ALA A 376 -1.59 -11.30 10.27
C ALA A 376 -3.06 -11.47 10.67
N VAL A 377 -3.88 -10.44 10.48
CA VAL A 377 -5.32 -10.48 10.79
C VAL A 377 -6.06 -11.52 9.93
N LEU A 378 -5.67 -11.68 8.67
CA LEU A 378 -6.25 -12.70 7.79
C LEU A 378 -5.84 -14.12 8.18
N ALA A 379 -4.60 -14.31 8.66
CA ALA A 379 -4.13 -15.60 9.12
C ALA A 379 -4.94 -16.10 10.33
N ASP A 380 -5.36 -15.19 11.21
CA ASP A 380 -6.14 -15.53 12.41
C ASP A 380 -7.62 -15.80 12.12
N ARG A 381 -8.18 -15.24 11.04
CA ARG A 381 -9.64 -15.28 10.79
C ARG A 381 -10.11 -16.45 9.94
N GLY A 382 -9.27 -17.05 9.10
CA GLY A 382 -9.52 -18.33 8.40
C GLY A 382 -10.69 -18.38 7.40
N ASP A 383 -11.62 -17.42 7.45
CA ASP A 383 -12.86 -17.33 6.66
C ASP A 383 -12.71 -16.52 5.36
N PHE A 384 -11.56 -15.88 5.15
CA PHE A 384 -11.32 -15.04 3.98
C PHE A 384 -10.64 -15.78 2.84
N ILE A 385 -11.21 -15.67 1.64
CA ILE A 385 -10.52 -16.03 0.40
C ILE A 385 -9.64 -14.85 -0.01
N ILE A 386 -8.33 -15.08 0.02
CA ILE A 386 -7.32 -14.07 -0.31
C ILE A 386 -7.18 -13.96 -1.83
N ARG A 387 -7.24 -12.73 -2.34
CA ARG A 387 -6.88 -12.41 -3.71
C ARG A 387 -5.37 -12.24 -3.80
N ASN A 388 -4.69 -13.24 -4.35
CA ASN A 388 -3.26 -13.14 -4.58
C ASN A 388 -2.96 -12.10 -5.68
N PRO A 389 -1.97 -11.20 -5.48
CA PRO A 389 -1.51 -10.34 -6.54
C PRO A 389 -1.06 -11.19 -7.75
N PRO A 390 -1.40 -10.78 -8.99
CA PRO A 390 -1.05 -11.55 -10.16
C PRO A 390 0.47 -11.64 -10.31
N ALA A 391 1.02 -12.83 -10.16
CA ALA A 391 2.42 -13.12 -10.40
C ALA A 391 2.55 -14.43 -11.17
N LEU A 392 3.51 -14.45 -12.08
CA LEU A 392 3.89 -15.59 -12.89
C LEU A 392 5.34 -15.96 -12.57
N SER A 393 5.68 -17.23 -12.69
CA SER A 393 7.08 -17.60 -12.87
C SER A 393 7.62 -17.03 -14.20
N VAL A 394 8.94 -16.90 -14.29
CA VAL A 394 9.59 -16.49 -15.56
C VAL A 394 9.23 -17.43 -16.71
N SER A 395 9.12 -18.74 -16.43
CA SER A 395 8.79 -19.74 -17.44
C SER A 395 7.37 -19.58 -17.99
N GLU A 396 6.37 -19.38 -17.12
CA GLU A 396 4.98 -19.15 -17.52
C GLU A 396 4.84 -17.85 -18.29
N TYR A 397 5.48 -16.77 -17.82
CA TYR A 397 5.44 -15.49 -18.50
C TYR A 397 6.05 -15.57 -19.92
N ARG A 398 7.20 -16.24 -20.09
CA ARG A 398 7.82 -16.45 -21.40
C ARG A 398 6.96 -17.31 -22.33
N PHE A 399 6.32 -18.34 -21.78
CA PHE A 399 5.40 -19.18 -22.54
C PHE A 399 4.20 -18.38 -23.06
N LEU A 400 3.58 -17.56 -22.21
CA LEU A 400 2.39 -16.79 -22.55
C LEU A 400 2.66 -15.61 -23.49
N TYR A 401 3.74 -14.86 -23.26
CA TYR A 401 3.95 -13.57 -23.91
C TYR A 401 5.18 -13.50 -24.81
N LYS A 402 6.04 -14.53 -24.79
CA LYS A 402 7.32 -14.56 -25.52
C LYS A 402 8.19 -13.32 -25.22
N GLY A 403 8.00 -12.72 -24.05
CA GLY A 403 8.70 -11.51 -23.60
C GLY A 403 10.12 -11.82 -23.15
N SER A 404 11.02 -10.85 -23.31
CA SER A 404 12.39 -10.88 -22.81
C SER A 404 12.85 -9.48 -22.41
N CYS A 405 13.83 -9.40 -21.50
CA CYS A 405 14.62 -8.19 -21.24
C CYS A 405 16.10 -8.44 -21.51
N LEU A 406 16.90 -7.36 -21.45
CA LEU A 406 18.34 -7.40 -21.62
C LEU A 406 19.01 -8.26 -20.53
N THR A 407 18.63 -8.08 -19.27
CA THR A 407 19.16 -8.85 -18.12
C THR A 407 19.05 -10.35 -18.37
N TRP A 408 17.88 -10.85 -18.78
CA TRP A 408 17.71 -12.27 -19.07
C TRP A 408 18.56 -12.80 -20.23
N ARG A 409 18.83 -11.98 -21.25
CA ARG A 409 19.74 -12.36 -22.35
C ARG A 409 21.17 -12.47 -21.84
N HIS A 410 21.61 -11.52 -21.04
CA HIS A 410 22.93 -11.57 -20.39
C HIS A 410 23.06 -12.79 -19.47
N GLU A 411 22.02 -13.12 -18.71
CA GLU A 411 21.98 -14.33 -17.88
C GLU A 411 22.06 -15.62 -18.70
N GLN A 412 21.41 -15.64 -19.86
CA GLN A 412 21.48 -16.78 -20.76
C GLN A 412 22.88 -16.95 -21.35
N ILE A 413 23.54 -15.84 -21.73
CA ILE A 413 24.91 -15.84 -22.29
C ILE A 413 25.93 -16.27 -21.23
N THR A 414 25.81 -15.73 -20.02
CA THR A 414 26.74 -16.00 -18.91
C THR A 414 26.45 -17.31 -18.18
N GLY A 415 25.26 -17.89 -18.37
CA GLY A 415 24.80 -19.09 -17.69
C GLY A 415 24.53 -18.88 -16.19
N ARG A 416 24.40 -17.64 -15.72
CA ARG A 416 24.22 -17.30 -14.30
C ARG A 416 23.24 -16.15 -14.11
N LYS A 417 22.62 -16.07 -12.94
CA LYS A 417 21.77 -14.94 -12.54
C LYS A 417 22.65 -13.75 -12.16
N LEU A 418 22.37 -12.59 -12.74
CA LEU A 418 23.21 -11.40 -12.62
C LEU A 418 22.68 -10.40 -11.58
N LEU A 419 21.47 -10.59 -11.07
CA LEU A 419 20.83 -9.64 -10.18
C LEU A 419 20.10 -10.39 -9.07
N TRP A 420 20.22 -9.97 -7.81
CA TRP A 420 19.49 -10.58 -6.71
C TRP A 420 19.13 -9.52 -5.68
N ALA A 421 18.19 -9.85 -4.80
CA ALA A 421 18.01 -9.06 -3.61
C ALA A 421 19.30 -9.12 -2.78
N THR A 422 19.84 -7.95 -2.45
CA THR A 422 21.11 -7.85 -1.73
C THR A 422 20.86 -7.31 -0.33
N GLU A 423 21.29 -8.07 0.67
CA GLU A 423 21.32 -7.62 2.07
C GLU A 423 22.50 -6.67 2.28
N ARG A 424 22.25 -5.56 2.98
CA ARG A 424 23.23 -4.52 3.30
C ARG A 424 23.18 -4.21 4.79
N GLU A 425 24.34 -3.96 5.36
CA GLU A 425 24.46 -3.59 6.76
C GLU A 425 24.01 -2.15 7.01
N GLY A 426 23.24 -1.94 8.08
CA GLY A 426 22.74 -0.64 8.48
C GLY A 426 21.53 -0.14 7.69
N LEU A 427 21.11 1.08 8.03
CA LEU A 427 19.86 1.68 7.54
C LEU A 427 20.08 2.90 6.64
N VAL A 428 21.32 3.35 6.48
CA VAL A 428 21.67 4.56 5.71
C VAL A 428 22.35 4.24 4.39
N ASP A 429 22.57 2.97 4.08
CA ASP A 429 23.18 2.56 2.81
C ASP A 429 22.31 3.02 1.63
N ARG A 430 22.98 3.63 0.66
CA ARG A 430 22.45 4.19 -0.58
C ARG A 430 23.29 3.78 -1.78
N SER A 431 24.22 2.85 -1.60
CA SER A 431 25.02 2.30 -2.68
C SER A 431 24.09 1.86 -3.81
N PRO A 432 24.38 2.22 -5.07
CA PRO A 432 23.60 1.72 -6.18
C PRO A 432 23.62 0.19 -6.22
N LEU A 433 22.50 -0.42 -6.58
CA LEU A 433 22.44 -1.86 -6.82
C LEU A 433 23.06 -2.17 -8.18
N HIS A 434 24.33 -2.58 -8.15
CA HIS A 434 25.01 -3.09 -9.32
C HIS A 434 24.63 -4.55 -9.57
N GLU A 435 24.51 -4.92 -10.83
CA GLU A 435 24.52 -6.31 -11.20
C GLU A 435 25.88 -6.99 -10.97
N ILE A 436 25.83 -8.31 -10.82
CA ILE A 436 26.96 -9.17 -10.53
C ILE A 436 27.61 -9.54 -11.85
N THR A 437 28.85 -9.09 -12.06
CA THR A 437 29.69 -9.57 -13.17
C THR A 437 30.30 -10.94 -12.81
N PRO A 438 30.00 -12.02 -13.56
CA PRO A 438 30.54 -13.34 -13.23
C PRO A 438 32.06 -13.41 -13.46
N PRO A 439 32.80 -14.27 -12.74
CA PRO A 439 34.23 -14.47 -12.97
C PRO A 439 34.52 -14.88 -14.42
N GLY A 440 35.57 -14.28 -15.00
CA GLY A 440 35.95 -14.52 -16.41
C GLY A 440 35.09 -13.78 -17.43
N TRP A 441 34.21 -12.88 -16.98
CA TRP A 441 33.44 -11.99 -17.84
C TRP A 441 33.81 -10.53 -17.56
N ARG A 442 33.71 -9.71 -18.59
CA ARG A 442 33.81 -8.25 -18.47
C ARG A 442 32.63 -7.57 -19.13
N ARG A 443 32.22 -6.46 -18.54
CA ARG A 443 31.24 -5.52 -19.08
C ARG A 443 31.94 -4.71 -20.19
N GLY A 444 31.44 -4.83 -21.42
CA GLY A 444 31.99 -4.08 -22.54
C GLY A 444 31.47 -2.64 -22.53
N ILE A 445 32.40 -1.69 -22.54
CA ILE A 445 32.10 -0.28 -22.73
C ILE A 445 31.80 -0.09 -24.23
N GLY A 446 30.57 0.26 -24.57
CA GLY A 446 30.12 0.57 -25.93
C GLY A 446 30.69 1.89 -26.45
N TYR A 447 30.47 2.16 -27.74
CA TYR A 447 30.79 3.46 -28.34
C TYR A 447 30.03 4.55 -27.57
N GLU A 448 30.74 5.60 -27.15
CA GLU A 448 30.27 6.68 -26.25
C GLU A 448 30.31 6.40 -24.74
N GLY A 449 30.82 5.25 -24.30
CA GLY A 449 30.98 4.96 -22.86
C GLY A 449 29.81 4.21 -22.22
N ALA A 450 28.69 4.02 -22.95
CA ALA A 450 27.53 3.25 -22.50
C ALA A 450 27.84 1.75 -22.50
N ILE A 451 27.53 1.02 -21.42
CA ILE A 451 28.02 -0.36 -21.24
C ILE A 451 27.12 -1.40 -21.94
N CYS A 452 27.42 -1.77 -23.19
CA CYS A 452 26.48 -2.48 -24.08
C CYS A 452 26.56 -4.02 -24.12
N GLY A 453 27.22 -4.73 -23.20
CA GLY A 453 27.13 -6.20 -23.17
C GLY A 453 28.19 -6.93 -22.34
N PHE A 454 28.06 -8.25 -22.28
CA PHE A 454 29.00 -9.15 -21.61
C PHE A 454 29.92 -9.85 -22.61
N TYR A 455 31.22 -9.83 -22.34
CA TYR A 455 32.25 -10.48 -23.15
C TYR A 455 33.10 -11.40 -22.27
N PRO A 456 33.52 -12.58 -22.78
CA PRO A 456 34.53 -13.38 -22.12
C PRO A 456 35.81 -12.55 -21.95
N ASP A 457 36.40 -12.60 -20.77
CA ASP A 457 37.70 -12.02 -20.53
C ASP A 457 38.76 -12.98 -21.10
N ASN A 458 39.14 -12.76 -22.35
CA ASN A 458 40.09 -13.62 -23.06
C ASN A 458 41.54 -13.47 -22.54
N GLY A 459 41.75 -12.82 -21.39
CA GLY A 459 43.06 -12.46 -20.88
C GLY A 459 43.75 -11.55 -21.88
N SER A 460 43.53 -10.25 -21.76
CA SER A 460 44.44 -9.31 -22.41
C SER A 460 45.84 -9.58 -21.86
N THR A 461 46.63 -10.34 -22.62
CA THR A 461 48.08 -10.37 -22.50
C THR A 461 48.51 -8.92 -22.65
N GLY A 462 48.82 -8.27 -21.53
CA GLY A 462 49.23 -6.87 -21.52
C GLY A 462 50.36 -6.69 -22.52
N SER A 463 50.10 -5.84 -23.51
CA SER A 463 51.11 -5.21 -24.36
C SER A 463 51.53 -3.89 -23.74
#